data_AF-A0A7I4BB32-F1
#
_entry.id   AF-A0A7I4BB32-F1
#
_cell.length_a   1.000
_cell.length_b   1.000
_cell.length_c   1.000
_cell.angle_alpha   90.00
_cell.angle_beta   90.00
_cell.angle_gamma   90.00
#
_symmetry.space_group_name_H-M   'P 1'
#
loop_
_entity.id
_entity.type
_entity.pdbx_description
1 polymer ?
#
loop_
_entity_poly.entity_id
_entity_poly.type
_entity_poly.pdbx_seq_one_letter_code
_entity_poly.pdbx_strand_id
1 'polypeptide(L)'
;MCDSQRVNLQSKLEEEEKEKQQKLALEEEQRHVQKRKKRRVKGPSRLSFSDEIDGDTDEESEAVEKQKGEPLKQQKLGKFGKDPNVETSFLPDREREAEEQAERERLRNQWLQEQARIKNEPLEITYSYWDGAGHRRVIQVRKGDTIAEFLRAVQQQLASEFREIRTASVENLLYVKEDLIIPHQHSFYDLIINKARGKSGPVNLKSLLPTFSF
;
A
#
# COMPACT_ATOMS: atom_id res chain seq x y z
N MET A 1 28.55 -0.47 16.03
CA MET A 1 28.62 0.58 14.97
C MET A 1 27.35 0.65 14.09
N CYS A 2 26.25 -0.06 14.41
CA CYS A 2 25.04 -0.10 13.57
C CYS A 2 23.86 0.73 14.09
N ASP A 3 23.90 1.19 15.35
CA ASP A 3 22.79 1.95 15.94
C ASP A 3 22.71 3.40 15.45
N SER A 4 23.85 4.06 15.26
CA SER A 4 23.86 5.45 14.78
C SER A 4 23.32 5.58 13.34
N GLN A 5 23.56 4.61 12.46
CA GLN A 5 23.00 4.62 11.10
C GLN A 5 21.48 4.40 11.09
N ARG A 6 20.95 3.55 11.99
CA ARG A 6 19.50 3.35 12.15
C ARG A 6 18.80 4.59 12.68
N VAL A 7 19.38 5.25 13.68
CA VAL A 7 18.82 6.48 14.25
C VAL A 7 18.81 7.61 13.20
N ASN A 8 19.88 7.75 12.42
CA ASN A 8 19.93 8.73 11.31
C ASN A 8 18.91 8.46 10.20
N LEU A 9 18.63 7.19 9.89
CA LEU A 9 17.60 6.81 8.92
C LEU A 9 16.19 7.08 9.45
N GLN A 10 15.95 6.82 10.74
CA GLN A 10 14.66 7.12 11.38
C GLN A 10 14.39 8.62 11.43
N SER A 11 15.40 9.43 11.76
CA SER A 11 15.26 10.89 11.74
C SER A 11 14.97 11.44 10.34
N LYS A 12 15.62 10.90 9.30
CA LYS A 12 15.34 11.29 7.91
C LYS A 12 13.93 10.93 7.46
N LEU A 13 13.45 9.74 7.83
CA LEU A 13 12.08 9.30 7.50
C LEU A 13 11.02 10.14 8.22
N GLU A 14 11.25 10.49 9.48
CA GLU A 14 10.32 11.34 10.24
C GLU A 14 10.30 12.79 9.72
N GLU A 15 11.42 13.31 9.25
CA GLU A 15 11.53 14.63 8.63
C GLU A 15 10.80 14.68 7.28
N GLU A 16 10.98 13.66 6.44
CA GLU A 16 10.28 13.52 5.16
C GLU A 16 8.76 13.37 5.35
N GLU A 17 8.33 12.63 6.38
CA GLU A 17 6.91 12.49 6.72
C GLU A 17 6.30 13.82 7.18
N LYS A 18 7.02 14.59 8.01
CA LYS A 18 6.58 15.93 8.45
C LYS A 18 6.50 16.91 7.28
N GLU A 19 7.47 16.90 6.38
CA GLU A 19 7.44 17.77 5.19
C GLU A 19 6.25 17.43 4.28
N LYS A 20 5.98 16.14 4.07
CA LYS A 20 4.82 15.67 3.30
C LYS A 20 3.50 16.07 3.94
N GLN A 21 3.37 15.96 5.27
CA GLN A 21 2.18 16.41 6.01
C GLN A 21 1.99 17.93 5.90
N GLN A 22 3.06 18.72 6.01
CA GLN A 22 3.01 20.17 5.85
C GLN A 22 2.60 20.56 4.43
N LYS A 23 3.13 19.90 3.41
CA LYS A 23 2.76 20.14 2.01
C LYS A 23 1.29 19.82 1.74
N LEU A 24 0.78 18.71 2.28
CA LEU A 24 -0.63 18.34 2.19
C LEU A 24 -1.54 19.36 2.89
N ALA A 25 -1.16 19.82 4.09
CA ALA A 25 -1.90 20.84 4.81
C ALA A 25 -1.95 22.17 4.05
N LEU A 26 -0.82 22.58 3.47
CA LEU A 26 -0.71 23.81 2.68
C LEU A 26 -1.52 23.71 1.38
N GLU A 27 -1.52 22.55 0.72
CA GLU A 27 -2.38 22.30 -0.45
C GLU A 27 -3.87 22.31 -0.08
N GLU A 28 -4.25 21.73 1.06
CA GLU A 28 -5.62 21.76 1.55
C GLU A 28 -6.09 23.18 1.90
N GLU A 29 -5.23 23.97 2.54
CA GLU A 29 -5.48 25.39 2.82
C GLU A 29 -5.64 26.20 1.54
N GLN A 30 -4.77 26.00 0.54
CA GLN A 30 -4.89 26.63 -0.77
C GLN A 30 -6.22 26.27 -1.46
N ARG A 31 -6.64 25.00 -1.41
CA ARG A 31 -7.94 24.56 -1.93
C ARG A 31 -9.10 25.22 -1.17
N HIS A 32 -8.99 25.37 0.15
CA HIS A 32 -10.01 26.03 0.97
C HIS A 32 -10.11 27.53 0.66
N VAL A 33 -8.98 28.22 0.48
CA VAL A 33 -8.92 29.63 0.08
C VAL A 33 -9.50 29.82 -1.32
N GLN A 34 -9.18 28.95 -2.28
CA GLN A 34 -9.77 29.00 -3.62
C GLN A 34 -11.29 28.80 -3.60
N LYS A 35 -11.80 27.86 -2.79
CA LYS A 35 -13.26 27.67 -2.59
C LYS A 35 -13.91 28.91 -1.97
N ARG A 36 -13.30 29.52 -0.96
CA ARG A 36 -13.80 30.76 -0.33
C ARG A 36 -13.79 31.95 -1.30
N LYS A 37 -12.76 32.09 -2.14
CA LYS A 37 -12.68 33.11 -3.19
C LYS A 37 -13.78 32.90 -4.24
N LYS A 38 -13.99 31.67 -4.71
CA LYS A 38 -15.10 31.34 -5.65
C LYS A 38 -16.48 31.65 -5.05
N ARG A 39 -16.68 31.38 -3.75
CA ARG A 39 -17.92 31.74 -3.01
C ARG A 39 -18.09 33.25 -2.78
N ARG A 40 -17.00 34.04 -2.70
CA ARG A 40 -17.08 35.51 -2.59
C ARG A 40 -17.36 36.19 -3.92
N VAL A 41 -16.82 35.66 -5.02
CA VAL A 41 -17.10 36.15 -6.38
C VAL A 41 -18.53 35.79 -6.79
N LYS A 42 -19.01 34.61 -6.38
CA LYS A 42 -20.42 34.23 -6.45
C LYS A 42 -21.14 34.72 -5.18
N GLY A 43 -21.20 36.04 -4.98
CA GLY A 43 -21.89 36.66 -3.84
C GLY A 43 -23.34 36.15 -3.69
N PRO A 44 -24.00 36.41 -2.54
CA PRO A 44 -25.40 36.00 -2.38
C PRO A 44 -26.19 36.60 -3.54
N SER A 45 -26.76 35.72 -4.36
CA SER A 45 -27.72 36.08 -5.41
C SER A 45 -28.92 36.72 -4.72
N ARG A 46 -28.81 38.01 -4.42
CA ARG A 46 -29.90 38.86 -3.96
C ARG A 46 -30.78 39.06 -5.18
N LEU A 47 -31.73 38.12 -5.30
CA LEU A 47 -32.91 38.19 -6.14
C LEU A 47 -33.41 39.64 -6.15
N SER A 48 -33.31 40.31 -7.29
CA SER A 48 -33.74 41.70 -7.50
C SER A 48 -35.23 41.76 -7.85
N PHE A 49 -36.09 41.26 -6.96
CA PHE A 49 -37.54 41.21 -7.18
C PHE A 49 -38.40 41.35 -5.91
N SER A 50 -37.94 42.09 -4.90
CA SER A 50 -38.79 42.38 -3.73
C SER A 50 -38.33 43.62 -2.96
N ASP A 51 -38.44 44.81 -3.54
CA ASP A 51 -38.64 46.04 -2.76
C ASP A 51 -39.03 47.22 -3.67
N GLU A 52 -40.30 47.34 -4.06
CA GLU A 52 -40.93 48.64 -4.37
C GLU A 52 -42.47 48.49 -4.41
N ILE A 53 -43.09 48.07 -3.30
CA ILE A 53 -44.50 48.37 -3.06
C ILE A 53 -44.80 48.46 -1.56
N ASP A 54 -45.49 49.53 -1.18
CA ASP A 54 -46.02 49.92 0.14
C ASP A 54 -44.96 50.32 1.20
N GLY A 55 -44.96 51.52 1.78
CA GLY A 55 -46.08 52.43 2.03
C GLY A 55 -46.37 52.46 3.54
N ASP A 56 -45.74 53.42 4.24
CA ASP A 56 -46.24 54.14 5.42
C ASP A 56 -46.70 53.34 6.67
N THR A 57 -46.02 53.52 7.81
CA THR A 57 -46.61 53.88 9.13
C THR A 57 -45.59 53.73 10.27
N ASP A 58 -45.47 54.81 11.04
CA ASP A 58 -44.67 55.11 12.23
C ASP A 58 -45.03 54.32 13.52
N GLU A 59 -44.18 54.50 14.54
CA GLU A 59 -44.38 54.39 16.00
C GLU A 59 -44.10 53.05 16.75
N GLU A 60 -43.02 53.10 17.55
CA GLU A 60 -42.93 52.89 19.01
C GLU A 60 -43.94 51.96 19.72
N SER A 61 -43.46 50.96 20.49
CA SER A 61 -43.88 50.70 21.88
C SER A 61 -43.27 49.43 22.48
N GLU A 62 -43.00 49.53 23.78
CA GLU A 62 -42.32 48.58 24.65
C GLU A 62 -43.17 47.35 25.06
N ALA A 63 -42.45 46.38 25.65
CA ALA A 63 -42.85 45.51 26.77
C ALA A 63 -43.64 44.21 26.47
N VAL A 64 -43.05 43.07 26.88
CA VAL A 64 -43.46 42.27 28.06
C VAL A 64 -42.92 40.81 27.97
N GLU A 65 -42.09 40.50 28.98
CA GLU A 65 -41.78 39.23 29.67
C GLU A 65 -42.10 37.82 29.14
N LYS A 66 -41.06 36.97 29.34
CA LYS A 66 -41.03 35.59 29.89
C LYS A 66 -41.77 34.48 29.14
N GLN A 67 -41.03 33.45 28.72
CA GLN A 67 -41.00 32.13 29.38
C GLN A 67 -40.07 31.13 28.67
N LYS A 68 -39.47 30.23 29.47
CA LYS A 68 -38.65 29.08 29.05
C LYS A 68 -39.51 28.09 28.24
N GLY A 69 -39.03 27.64 27.08
CA GLY A 69 -39.66 26.57 26.31
C GLY A 69 -38.77 26.02 25.19
N GLU A 70 -38.27 24.80 25.41
CA GLU A 70 -37.81 23.77 24.46
C GLU A 70 -36.65 24.03 23.45
N PRO A 71 -35.73 23.07 23.28
CA PRO A 71 -34.77 23.09 22.19
C PRO A 71 -35.51 22.79 20.87
N LEU A 72 -35.57 23.77 19.98
CA LEU A 72 -35.97 23.59 18.59
C LEU A 72 -35.17 22.42 18.01
N LYS A 73 -35.84 21.28 17.81
CA LYS A 73 -35.35 20.17 16.99
C LYS A 73 -34.96 20.76 15.64
N GLN A 74 -33.66 20.88 15.40
CA GLN A 74 -33.12 21.05 14.06
C GLN A 74 -33.60 19.85 13.25
N GLN A 75 -34.72 20.03 12.53
CA GLN A 75 -35.16 19.08 11.54
C GLN A 75 -34.00 18.97 10.56
N LYS A 76 -33.29 17.84 10.62
CA LYS A 76 -32.34 17.44 9.59
C LYS A 76 -33.14 17.55 8.30
N LEU A 77 -32.83 18.54 7.48
CA LEU A 77 -33.36 18.69 6.13
C LEU A 77 -33.27 17.30 5.49
N GLY A 78 -34.43 16.65 5.39
CA GLY A 78 -34.53 15.37 4.72
C GLY A 78 -33.92 15.57 3.36
N LYS A 79 -32.89 14.77 3.04
CA LYS A 79 -32.23 14.81 1.74
C LYS A 79 -33.37 14.82 0.71
N PHE A 80 -33.55 15.95 0.02
CA PHE A 80 -34.56 16.09 -1.03
C PHE A 80 -34.16 15.03 -2.07
N GLY A 81 -34.85 13.90 -2.04
CA GLY A 81 -34.48 12.73 -2.81
C GLY A 81 -34.85 12.99 -4.25
N LYS A 82 -33.84 13.08 -5.11
CA LYS A 82 -34.04 12.82 -6.53
C LYS A 82 -34.54 11.38 -6.67
N ASP A 83 -35.35 11.10 -7.67
CA ASP A 83 -35.92 9.77 -7.90
C ASP A 83 -34.86 8.67 -7.78
N PRO A 84 -35.05 7.65 -6.93
CA PRO A 84 -34.04 6.62 -6.66
C PRO A 84 -33.77 5.70 -7.86
N ASN A 85 -34.58 5.82 -8.91
CA ASN A 85 -34.48 5.03 -10.14
C ASN A 85 -33.71 5.75 -11.25
N VAL A 86 -33.22 6.98 -11.00
CA VAL A 86 -32.37 7.71 -11.95
C VAL A 86 -30.92 7.33 -11.70
N GLU A 87 -30.20 6.91 -12.75
CA GLU A 87 -28.79 6.59 -12.67
C GLU A 87 -27.96 7.82 -12.24
N THR A 88 -27.43 7.80 -11.02
CA THR A 88 -26.57 8.85 -10.45
C THR A 88 -25.07 8.51 -10.55
N SER A 89 -24.71 7.55 -11.40
CA SER A 89 -23.32 7.10 -11.62
C SER A 89 -22.41 8.19 -12.18
N PHE A 90 -22.96 9.14 -12.95
CA PHE A 90 -22.23 10.27 -13.54
C PHE A 90 -21.98 11.44 -12.57
N LEU A 91 -22.66 11.47 -11.42
CA LEU A 91 -22.44 12.51 -10.41
C LEU A 91 -21.24 12.12 -9.53
N PRO A 92 -20.30 13.04 -9.26
CA PRO A 92 -19.26 12.84 -8.27
C PRO A 92 -19.89 12.57 -6.91
N ASP A 93 -19.74 11.34 -6.42
CA ASP A 93 -20.31 10.88 -5.16
C ASP A 93 -19.17 10.46 -4.24
N ARG A 94 -18.93 11.28 -3.21
CA ARG A 94 -17.83 11.10 -2.25
C ARG A 94 -17.99 9.82 -1.43
N GLU A 95 -19.23 9.36 -1.20
CA GLU A 95 -19.49 8.13 -0.44
C GLU A 95 -19.17 6.91 -1.30
N ARG A 96 -19.67 6.87 -2.54
CA ARG A 96 -19.36 5.80 -3.51
C ARG A 96 -17.87 5.72 -3.84
N GLU A 97 -17.22 6.86 -4.09
CA GLU A 97 -15.76 6.90 -4.34
C GLU A 97 -14.96 6.42 -3.13
N ALA A 98 -15.42 6.69 -1.89
CA ALA A 98 -14.77 6.21 -0.68
C ALA A 98 -14.95 4.70 -0.49
N GLU A 99 -16.12 4.16 -0.83
CA GLU A 99 -16.38 2.71 -0.82
C GLU A 99 -15.52 1.98 -1.86
N GLU A 100 -15.45 2.50 -3.09
CA GLU A 100 -14.58 1.96 -4.15
C GLU A 100 -13.10 2.02 -3.76
N GLN A 101 -12.65 3.11 -3.12
CA GLN A 101 -11.28 3.23 -2.61
C GLN A 101 -11.01 2.21 -1.50
N ALA A 102 -11.93 2.06 -0.54
CA ALA A 102 -11.80 1.06 0.52
C ALA A 102 -11.74 -0.36 -0.05
N GLU A 103 -12.51 -0.66 -1.10
CA GLU A 103 -12.48 -1.97 -1.75
C GLU A 103 -11.16 -2.21 -2.50
N ARG A 104 -10.65 -1.19 -3.21
CA ARG A 104 -9.31 -1.25 -3.84
C ARG A 104 -8.20 -1.45 -2.82
N GLU A 105 -8.25 -0.76 -1.70
CA GLU A 105 -7.28 -0.91 -0.61
C GLU A 105 -7.35 -2.30 0.02
N ARG A 106 -8.56 -2.84 0.23
CA ARG A 106 -8.75 -4.22 0.71
C ARG A 106 -8.12 -5.23 -0.23
N LEU A 107 -8.40 -5.15 -1.53
CA LEU A 107 -7.83 -6.05 -2.55
C LEU A 107 -6.30 -5.93 -2.62
N ARG A 108 -5.76 -4.70 -2.54
CA ARG A 108 -4.32 -4.46 -2.49
C ARG A 108 -3.68 -5.13 -1.27
N ASN A 109 -4.29 -4.98 -0.10
CA ASN A 109 -3.79 -5.58 1.14
C ASN A 109 -3.83 -7.10 1.10
N GLN A 110 -4.93 -7.68 0.59
CA GLN A 110 -5.03 -9.13 0.37
C GLN A 110 -3.94 -9.63 -0.59
N TRP A 111 -3.72 -8.91 -1.70
CA TRP A 111 -2.65 -9.26 -2.64
C TRP A 111 -1.27 -9.18 -2.00
N LEU A 112 -0.97 -8.13 -1.22
CA LEU A 112 0.30 -8.01 -0.51
C LEU A 112 0.50 -9.12 0.53
N GLN A 113 -0.54 -9.48 1.28
CA GLN A 113 -0.49 -10.57 2.25
C GLN A 113 -0.24 -11.91 1.56
N GLU A 114 -0.91 -12.16 0.45
CA GLU A 114 -0.71 -13.39 -0.32
C GLU A 114 0.71 -13.46 -0.92
N GLN A 115 1.21 -12.35 -1.46
CA GLN A 115 2.59 -12.24 -1.93
C GLN A 115 3.59 -12.49 -0.80
N ALA A 116 3.36 -11.90 0.37
CA ALA A 116 4.20 -12.11 1.54
C ALA A 116 4.14 -13.58 2.01
N ARG A 117 2.98 -14.22 1.95
CA ARG A 117 2.81 -15.64 2.29
C ARG A 117 3.64 -16.52 1.37
N ILE A 118 3.49 -16.36 0.06
CA ILE A 118 4.21 -17.16 -0.95
C ILE A 118 5.72 -16.94 -0.83
N LYS A 119 6.18 -15.70 -0.62
CA LYS A 119 7.61 -15.39 -0.42
C LYS A 119 8.17 -15.98 0.88
N ASN A 120 7.36 -16.10 1.93
CA ASN A 120 7.80 -16.67 3.19
C ASN A 120 7.77 -18.20 3.24
N GLU A 121 7.27 -18.87 2.21
CA GLU A 121 7.29 -20.33 2.15
C GLU A 121 8.74 -20.85 2.24
N PRO A 122 9.02 -21.80 3.14
CA PRO A 122 10.34 -22.41 3.24
C PRO A 122 10.62 -23.25 1.98
N LEU A 123 11.85 -23.15 1.51
CA LEU A 123 12.39 -23.81 0.34
C LEU A 123 13.68 -24.52 0.73
N GLU A 124 13.68 -25.84 0.56
CA GLU A 124 14.86 -26.66 0.74
C GLU A 124 15.62 -26.73 -0.59
N ILE A 125 16.89 -26.29 -0.58
CA ILE A 125 17.75 -26.29 -1.76
C ILE A 125 18.90 -27.26 -1.50
N THR A 126 19.00 -28.26 -2.39
CA THR A 126 20.20 -29.10 -2.47
C THR A 126 21.18 -28.43 -3.43
N TYR A 127 22.36 -28.06 -2.94
CA TYR A 127 23.42 -27.45 -3.73
C TYR A 127 24.68 -28.32 -3.70
N SER A 128 25.55 -28.12 -4.68
CA SER A 128 26.89 -28.70 -4.66
C SER A 128 27.91 -27.58 -4.71
N TYR A 129 28.81 -27.54 -3.75
CA TYR A 129 30.01 -26.73 -3.85
C TYR A 129 31.03 -27.45 -4.74
N TRP A 130 31.77 -26.68 -5.55
CA TRP A 130 32.73 -27.19 -6.52
C TRP A 130 34.11 -26.59 -6.24
N ASP A 131 35.01 -27.42 -5.73
CA ASP A 131 36.44 -27.14 -5.48
C ASP A 131 37.35 -28.17 -6.17
N GLY A 132 36.80 -28.96 -7.09
CA GLY A 132 37.43 -30.15 -7.67
C GLY A 132 36.88 -31.46 -7.09
N ALA A 133 36.23 -31.42 -5.93
CA ALA A 133 35.39 -32.49 -5.41
C ALA A 133 33.95 -31.98 -5.24
N GLY A 134 32.96 -32.80 -5.62
CA GLY A 134 31.56 -32.41 -5.54
C GLY A 134 31.02 -32.52 -4.11
N HIS A 135 30.87 -31.40 -3.41
CA HIS A 135 30.35 -31.38 -2.04
C HIS A 135 28.85 -31.05 -2.02
N ARG A 136 28.01 -32.09 -2.02
CA ARG A 136 26.55 -31.94 -1.96
C ARG A 136 26.08 -31.64 -0.54
N ARG A 137 25.27 -30.60 -0.38
CA ARG A 137 24.67 -30.18 0.89
C ARG A 137 23.24 -29.70 0.68
N VAL A 138 22.52 -29.66 1.79
CA VAL A 138 21.16 -29.17 1.85
C VAL A 138 21.12 -27.96 2.78
N ILE A 139 20.38 -26.93 2.37
CA ILE A 139 20.12 -25.75 3.18
C ILE A 139 18.65 -25.34 3.01
N GLN A 140 18.06 -24.82 4.09
CA GLN A 140 16.70 -24.30 4.10
C GLN A 140 16.74 -22.77 4.04
N VAL A 141 16.07 -22.21 3.03
CA VAL A 141 15.92 -20.76 2.80
C VAL A 141 14.47 -20.42 2.50
N ARG A 142 14.08 -19.16 2.42
CA ARG A 142 12.72 -18.76 2.01
C ARG A 142 12.69 -18.44 0.52
N LYS A 143 11.53 -18.58 -0.12
CA LYS A 143 11.38 -18.23 -1.55
C LYS A 143 11.67 -16.75 -1.84
N GLY A 144 11.37 -15.87 -0.89
CA GLY A 144 11.60 -14.43 -1.01
C GLY A 144 13.05 -14.02 -0.81
N ASP A 145 13.91 -14.91 -0.30
CA ASP A 145 15.31 -14.59 -0.05
C ASP A 145 16.06 -14.40 -1.37
N THR A 146 17.01 -13.48 -1.35
CA THR A 146 17.90 -13.23 -2.48
C THR A 146 18.97 -14.33 -2.58
N ILE A 147 19.51 -14.52 -3.78
CA ILE A 147 20.65 -15.44 -3.95
C ILE A 147 21.85 -15.00 -3.11
N ALA A 148 22.06 -13.69 -2.93
CA ALA A 148 23.10 -13.16 -2.04
C ALA A 148 22.96 -13.69 -0.60
N GLU A 149 21.75 -13.67 -0.05
CA GLU A 149 21.47 -14.18 1.30
C GLU A 149 21.67 -15.70 1.39
N PHE A 150 21.26 -16.44 0.37
CA PHE A 150 21.53 -17.87 0.27
C PHE A 150 23.04 -18.16 0.23
N LEU A 151 23.80 -17.47 -0.63
CA LEU A 151 25.24 -17.66 -0.74
C LEU A 151 25.96 -17.30 0.57
N ARG A 152 25.46 -16.29 1.31
CA ARG A 152 25.96 -15.96 2.64
C ARG A 152 25.70 -17.09 3.64
N ALA A 153 24.51 -17.69 3.61
CA ALA A 153 24.17 -18.82 4.48
C ALA A 153 25.01 -20.07 4.14
N VAL A 154 25.22 -20.33 2.84
CA VAL A 154 26.12 -21.38 2.34
C VAL A 154 27.56 -21.12 2.78
N GLN A 155 28.04 -19.88 2.68
CA GLN A 155 29.37 -19.49 3.13
C GLN A 155 29.55 -19.81 4.62
N GLN A 156 28.58 -19.48 5.47
CA GLN A 156 28.64 -19.78 6.91
C GLN A 156 28.67 -21.29 7.17
N GLN A 157 27.87 -22.07 6.44
CA GLN A 157 27.82 -23.52 6.57
C GLN A 157 29.14 -24.19 6.11
N LEU A 158 29.80 -23.63 5.09
CA LEU A 158 31.05 -24.17 4.56
C LEU A 158 32.31 -23.60 5.23
N ALA A 159 32.23 -22.45 5.90
CA ALA A 159 33.37 -21.82 6.59
C ALA A 159 33.93 -22.66 7.75
N SER A 160 33.15 -23.62 8.25
CA SER A 160 33.58 -24.62 9.22
C SER A 160 34.52 -25.67 8.62
N GLU A 161 34.36 -25.98 7.32
CA GLU A 161 35.06 -27.08 6.65
C GLU A 161 36.15 -26.59 5.71
N PHE A 162 35.90 -25.50 4.98
CA PHE A 162 36.80 -24.98 3.97
C PHE A 162 37.36 -23.62 4.40
N ARG A 163 38.69 -23.57 4.58
CA ARG A 163 39.40 -22.35 4.96
C ARG A 163 39.38 -21.29 3.86
N GLU A 164 39.26 -21.71 2.60
CA GLU A 164 39.20 -20.84 1.42
C GLU A 164 37.92 -20.00 1.40
N ILE A 165 36.76 -20.64 1.66
CA ILE A 165 35.45 -19.98 1.67
C ILE A 165 35.29 -19.02 2.86
N ARG A 166 36.00 -19.27 3.96
CA ARG A 166 36.02 -18.37 5.13
C ARG A 166 36.50 -16.96 4.77
N THR A 167 37.43 -16.85 3.82
CA THR A 167 38.04 -15.57 3.43
C THR A 167 37.37 -14.98 2.18
N ALA A 168 36.65 -15.79 1.41
CA ALA A 168 35.94 -15.32 0.22
C ALA A 168 34.78 -14.39 0.57
N SER A 169 34.49 -13.40 -0.28
CA SER A 169 33.26 -12.60 -0.19
C SER A 169 32.11 -13.32 -0.90
N VAL A 170 30.87 -12.99 -0.52
CA VAL A 170 29.66 -13.47 -1.20
C VAL A 170 29.67 -13.11 -2.69
N GLU A 171 30.28 -11.97 -3.05
CA GLU A 171 30.41 -11.50 -4.43
C GLU A 171 31.34 -12.37 -5.30
N ASN A 172 32.21 -13.16 -4.68
CA ASN A 172 33.12 -14.06 -5.39
C ASN A 172 32.50 -15.44 -5.63
N LEU A 173 31.32 -15.71 -5.07
CA LEU A 173 30.61 -16.98 -5.21
C LEU A 173 29.58 -16.86 -6.32
N LEU A 174 29.62 -17.75 -7.30
CA LEU A 174 28.64 -17.76 -8.38
C LEU A 174 27.58 -18.83 -8.10
N TYR A 175 26.31 -18.47 -8.29
CA TYR A 175 25.23 -19.44 -8.31
C TYR A 175 24.97 -19.89 -9.74
N VAL A 176 25.24 -21.17 -10.00
CA VAL A 176 25.01 -21.81 -11.29
C VAL A 176 23.84 -22.77 -11.14
N LYS A 177 22.77 -22.53 -11.90
CA LYS A 177 21.60 -23.41 -11.98
C LYS A 177 21.55 -24.03 -13.37
N GLU A 178 21.73 -25.35 -13.46
CA GLU A 178 21.87 -26.06 -14.73
C GLU A 178 23.01 -25.41 -15.55
N ASP A 179 22.67 -24.60 -16.56
CA ASP A 179 23.63 -23.88 -17.41
C ASP A 179 23.58 -22.35 -17.22
N LEU A 180 22.74 -21.84 -16.31
CA LEU A 180 22.53 -20.42 -16.10
C LEU A 180 23.26 -19.92 -14.86
N ILE A 181 24.14 -18.94 -15.06
CA ILE A 181 24.70 -18.13 -13.97
C ILE A 181 23.65 -17.10 -13.59
N ILE A 182 23.16 -17.16 -12.36
CA ILE A 182 22.15 -16.21 -11.88
C ILE A 182 22.83 -15.11 -11.04
N PRO A 183 22.56 -13.83 -11.33
CA PRO A 183 23.03 -12.71 -10.51
C PRO A 183 22.52 -12.75 -9.06
N HIS A 184 23.30 -12.19 -8.14
CA HIS A 184 23.02 -12.21 -6.70
C HIS A 184 21.77 -11.44 -6.25
N GLN A 185 21.35 -10.46 -7.05
CA GLN A 185 20.20 -9.59 -6.77
C GLN A 185 18.83 -10.26 -7.02
N HIS A 186 18.81 -11.42 -7.68
CA HIS A 186 17.55 -12.13 -7.94
C HIS A 186 17.11 -12.95 -6.72
N SER A 187 15.80 -13.04 -6.54
CA SER A 187 15.18 -13.90 -5.53
C SER A 187 14.82 -15.27 -6.09
N PHE A 188 14.72 -16.28 -5.22
CA PHE A 188 14.25 -17.60 -5.65
C PHE A 188 12.82 -17.55 -6.21
N TYR A 189 11.97 -16.66 -5.68
CA TYR A 189 10.62 -16.42 -6.14
C TYR A 189 10.61 -16.07 -7.64
N ASP A 190 11.46 -15.14 -8.08
CA ASP A 190 11.53 -14.72 -9.48
C ASP A 190 11.98 -15.85 -10.40
N LEU A 191 12.92 -16.69 -9.93
CA LEU A 191 13.45 -17.83 -10.68
C LEU A 191 12.43 -18.97 -10.82
N ILE A 192 11.57 -19.14 -9.82
CA ILE A 192 10.50 -20.13 -9.80
C ILE A 192 9.36 -19.69 -10.73
N ILE A 193 8.92 -18.43 -10.64
CA ILE A 193 7.84 -17.89 -11.49
C ILE A 193 8.22 -17.94 -12.96
N ASN A 194 9.40 -17.43 -13.29
CA ASN A 194 9.86 -17.38 -14.67
C ASN A 194 10.18 -18.77 -15.23
N LYS A 195 10.04 -19.83 -14.41
CA LYS A 195 10.40 -21.20 -14.72
C LYS A 195 11.71 -21.16 -15.50
N ALA A 196 12.81 -20.76 -14.86
CA ALA A 196 14.13 -20.88 -15.47
C ALA A 196 14.34 -22.36 -15.82
N ARG A 197 13.93 -22.69 -17.04
CA ARG A 197 13.69 -24.00 -17.63
C ARG A 197 14.85 -24.17 -18.59
N GLY A 198 15.90 -24.84 -18.14
CA GLY A 198 16.84 -25.47 -19.05
C GLY A 198 16.13 -26.55 -19.86
N LYS A 199 16.87 -27.21 -20.76
CA LYS A 199 16.34 -28.15 -21.77
C LYS A 199 15.69 -29.44 -21.22
N SER A 200 15.43 -29.53 -19.92
CA SER A 200 14.65 -30.60 -19.31
C SER A 200 13.36 -30.02 -18.73
N GLY A 201 12.26 -30.77 -18.88
CA GLY A 201 10.89 -30.33 -18.61
C GLY A 201 10.65 -29.73 -17.22
N PRO A 202 9.44 -29.17 -17.00
CA PRO A 202 9.06 -28.57 -15.72
C PRO A 202 9.32 -29.56 -14.59
N VAL A 203 10.02 -29.07 -13.56
CA VAL A 203 10.17 -29.77 -12.29
C VAL A 203 8.80 -30.30 -11.85
N ASN A 204 8.72 -31.62 -11.64
CA ASN A 204 7.52 -32.28 -11.13
C ASN A 204 7.21 -31.70 -9.74
N LEU A 205 6.38 -30.66 -9.72
CA LEU A 205 5.55 -30.28 -8.58
C LEU A 205 4.56 -31.44 -8.40
N LYS A 206 4.97 -32.46 -7.64
CA LYS A 206 4.07 -33.56 -7.31
C LYS A 206 2.85 -33.01 -6.57
N SER A 207 1.72 -33.22 -7.24
CA SER A 207 0.38 -33.52 -6.71
C SER A 207 -0.33 -32.43 -5.91
N LEU A 208 -1.00 -31.52 -6.62
CA LEU A 208 -2.36 -31.13 -6.28
C LEU A 208 -3.31 -32.01 -7.09
N LEU A 209 -4.15 -32.76 -6.37
CA LEU A 209 -5.54 -33.18 -6.64
C LEU A 209 -5.79 -34.67 -6.30
N PRO A 210 -6.74 -34.97 -5.39
CA PRO A 210 -7.21 -36.33 -5.17
C PRO A 210 -8.09 -36.75 -6.36
N THR A 211 -7.68 -37.78 -7.08
CA THR A 211 -8.54 -38.46 -8.05
C THR A 211 -9.56 -39.29 -7.29
N PHE A 212 -10.80 -38.79 -7.21
CA PHE A 212 -11.97 -39.63 -7.02
C PHE A 212 -12.27 -40.34 -8.35
N SER A 213 -12.23 -41.67 -8.34
CA SER A 213 -13.18 -42.50 -9.12
C SER A 213 -13.17 -43.92 -8.55
N PHE A 214 -14.36 -44.50 -8.51
CA PHE A 214 -14.74 -45.83 -7.98
C PHE A 214 -13.85 -46.98 -8.46
#